data_AF-D3G100-F1
#
_entry.id   AF-D3G100-F1
#
_cell.length_a   1.000
_cell.length_b   1.000
_cell.length_c   1.000
_cell.angle_alpha   90.00
_cell.angle_beta   90.00
_cell.angle_gamma   90.00
#
_symmetry.space_group_name_H-M   'P 1'
#
loop_
_entity.id
_entity.type
_entity.pdbx_description
1 polymer ?
#
loop_
_entity_poly.entity_id
_entity_poly.type
_entity_poly.pdbx_seq_one_letter_code
_entity_poly.pdbx_strand_id
1 'polypeptide(L)'
;MIDYYKFDVMFFDEVIAYVDLRPYGSDKPYVINYIEGFNKQFSPKPEGNITIVELEKWLKWRVFPETRVNADELLAALGLNSYNRWAIVRKTHGVMADDEIWLRFKGETLKHRDVTLRKSLYYPDSPSI
;
A
#
# COMPACT_ATOMS: atom_id res chain seq x y z
N MET A 1 -10.43 -7.25 -14.41
CA MET A 1 -9.52 -8.07 -13.58
C MET A 1 -8.55 -7.12 -12.90
N ILE A 2 -8.31 -7.28 -11.60
CA ILE A 2 -7.38 -6.42 -10.85
C ILE A 2 -5.95 -6.82 -11.19
N ASP A 3 -5.10 -5.83 -11.51
CA ASP A 3 -3.68 -6.02 -11.77
C ASP A 3 -2.88 -5.62 -10.52
N TYR A 4 -2.37 -6.63 -9.80
CA TYR A 4 -1.59 -6.43 -8.58
C TYR A 4 -0.13 -6.03 -8.82
N TYR A 5 0.31 -5.94 -10.08
CA TYR A 5 1.66 -5.47 -10.42
C TYR A 5 1.72 -3.97 -10.68
N LYS A 6 0.56 -3.31 -10.78
CA LYS A 6 0.46 -1.87 -11.01
C LYS A 6 -0.46 -1.26 -9.97
N PHE A 7 -0.01 -0.21 -9.30
CA PHE A 7 -0.81 0.44 -8.28
C PHE A 7 -0.45 1.91 -8.13
N ASP A 8 -1.44 2.67 -7.69
CA ASP A 8 -1.26 4.04 -7.23
C ASP A 8 -0.97 4.03 -5.73
N VAL A 9 0.01 4.83 -5.31
CA VAL A 9 0.18 5.22 -3.91
C VAL A 9 -0.71 6.43 -3.69
N MET A 10 -1.67 6.26 -2.80
CA MET A 10 -2.72 7.23 -2.51
C MET A 10 -2.40 7.95 -1.19
N PHE A 11 -2.73 9.24 -1.09
CA PHE A 11 -2.88 9.95 0.17
C PHE A 11 -4.30 10.50 0.23
N PHE A 12 -5.12 9.99 1.16
CA PHE A 12 -6.58 10.08 1.03
C PHE A 12 -7.03 9.61 -0.37
N ASP A 13 -7.71 10.45 -1.15
CA ASP A 13 -8.16 10.12 -2.50
C ASP A 13 -7.24 10.70 -3.61
N GLU A 14 -6.12 11.30 -3.22
CA GLU A 14 -5.14 11.88 -4.15
C GLU A 14 -4.03 10.88 -4.51
N VAL A 15 -3.68 10.80 -5.79
CA VAL A 15 -2.56 9.97 -6.26
C VAL A 15 -1.26 10.71 -6.04
N ILE A 16 -0.37 10.18 -5.20
CA ILE A 16 0.93 10.78 -4.87
C ILE A 16 2.12 10.07 -5.53
N ALA A 17 1.95 8.82 -5.95
CA ALA A 17 2.91 8.13 -6.79
C ALA A 17 2.22 7.01 -7.60
N TYR A 18 2.84 6.61 -8.70
CA TYR A 18 2.49 5.42 -9.47
C TYR A 18 3.64 4.41 -9.42
N VAL A 19 3.31 3.14 -9.29
CA VAL A 19 4.29 2.03 -9.26
C VAL A 19 3.91 0.96 -10.27
N ASP A 20 4.86 0.56 -11.09
CA ASP A 20 4.80 -0.62 -11.96
C ASP A 20 5.91 -1.59 -11.54
N LEU A 21 5.53 -2.74 -10.99
CA LEU A 21 6.48 -3.76 -10.55
C LEU A 21 7.10 -4.53 -11.71
N ARG A 22 6.47 -4.50 -12.90
CA ARG A 22 6.92 -5.22 -14.09
C ARG A 22 6.68 -4.35 -15.34
N PRO A 23 7.40 -3.23 -15.45
CA PRO A 23 7.35 -2.41 -16.66
C PRO A 23 7.76 -3.23 -17.88
N TYR A 24 7.13 -2.95 -19.03
CA TYR A 24 7.45 -3.65 -20.26
C TYR A 24 8.92 -3.40 -20.66
N GLY A 25 9.69 -4.47 -20.86
CA GLY A 25 11.10 -4.37 -21.27
C GLY A 25 12.10 -4.08 -20.14
N SER A 26 11.69 -4.13 -18.87
CA SER A 26 12.60 -4.02 -17.71
C SER A 26 12.25 -5.04 -16.63
N ASP A 27 13.27 -5.52 -15.93
CA ASP A 27 13.16 -6.43 -14.77
C ASP A 27 13.06 -5.69 -13.43
N LYS A 28 13.25 -4.37 -13.45
CA LYS A 28 13.22 -3.51 -12.26
C LYS A 28 11.86 -2.83 -12.12
N PRO A 29 11.33 -2.72 -10.89
CA PRO A 29 10.18 -1.89 -10.62
C PRO A 29 10.42 -0.44 -11.01
N TYR A 30 9.40 0.22 -11.53
CA TYR A 30 9.42 1.61 -11.96
C TYR A 30 8.46 2.44 -11.10
N VAL A 31 8.89 3.64 -10.72
CA VAL A 31 8.12 4.55 -9.87
C VAL A 31 8.09 5.94 -10.50
N ILE A 32 6.95 6.60 -10.42
CA ILE A 32 6.79 8.03 -10.68
C ILE A 32 6.17 8.64 -9.41
N ASN A 33 6.88 9.51 -8.72
CA ASN A 33 6.35 10.31 -7.61
C ASN A 33 5.81 11.64 -8.15
N TYR A 34 4.63 12.02 -7.70
CA TYR A 34 3.98 13.28 -8.09
C TYR A 34 4.12 14.38 -7.04
N ILE A 35 4.75 14.08 -5.90
CA ILE A 35 4.95 15.02 -4.79
C ILE A 35 6.44 15.24 -4.50
N GLU A 36 6.79 16.46 -4.11
CA GLU A 36 8.14 16.85 -3.70
C GLU A 36 8.24 17.05 -2.18
N GLY A 37 9.43 16.79 -1.60
CA GLY A 37 9.81 17.34 -0.29
C GLY A 37 9.16 16.71 0.95
N PHE A 38 8.84 15.41 0.95
CA PHE A 38 8.07 14.82 2.07
C PHE A 38 8.57 13.44 2.53
N ASN A 39 8.42 13.17 3.84
CA ASN A 39 8.49 11.83 4.47
C ASN A 39 7.51 10.78 3.87
N LYS A 40 6.70 11.19 2.89
CA LYS A 40 5.63 10.42 2.25
C LYS A 40 6.00 9.91 0.85
N GLN A 41 7.20 10.23 0.34
CA GLN A 41 7.66 9.74 -0.96
C GLN A 41 7.87 8.22 -0.94
N PHE A 42 7.45 7.54 -2.02
CA PHE A 42 7.66 6.10 -2.17
C PHE A 42 9.11 5.78 -2.54
N SER A 43 9.74 6.68 -3.29
CA SER A 43 11.14 6.59 -3.72
C SER A 43 11.82 7.96 -3.56
N PRO A 44 13.12 8.02 -3.19
CA PRO A 44 13.84 9.28 -3.06
C PRO A 44 14.03 10.03 -4.38
N LYS A 45 13.91 9.34 -5.53
CA LYS A 45 13.98 9.97 -6.85
C LYS A 45 12.57 10.27 -7.35
N PRO A 46 12.33 11.43 -7.99
CA PRO A 46 11.03 11.76 -8.55
C PRO A 46 10.51 10.70 -9.53
N GLU A 47 11.37 10.14 -10.37
CA GLU A 47 10.98 9.13 -11.34
C GLU A 47 12.14 8.17 -11.65
N GLY A 48 11.82 6.90 -11.91
CA GLY A 48 12.76 5.93 -12.44
C GLY A 48 12.62 4.52 -11.88
N ASN A 49 13.55 3.67 -12.30
CA ASN A 49 13.66 2.32 -11.77
C ASN A 49 14.19 2.33 -10.33
N ILE A 50 13.56 1.56 -9.46
CA ILE A 50 14.02 1.29 -8.10
C ILE A 50 14.51 -0.15 -7.98
N THR A 51 15.28 -0.42 -6.94
CA THR A 51 15.70 -1.78 -6.61
C THR A 51 14.58 -2.54 -5.89
N ILE A 52 14.62 -3.86 -5.98
CA ILE A 52 13.75 -4.74 -5.18
C ILE A 52 13.95 -4.49 -3.68
N VAL A 53 15.17 -4.16 -3.25
CA VAL A 53 15.48 -3.87 -1.84
C VAL A 53 14.78 -2.60 -1.35
N GLU A 54 14.73 -1.54 -2.16
CA GLU A 54 14.01 -0.31 -1.82
C GLU A 54 12.50 -0.56 -1.71
N LEU A 55 11.95 -1.31 -2.66
CA LEU A 55 10.55 -1.74 -2.64
C LEU A 55 10.21 -2.55 -1.38
N GLU A 56 11.01 -3.58 -1.06
CA GLU A 56 10.79 -4.43 0.12
C GLU A 56 10.91 -3.64 1.42
N LYS A 57 11.82 -2.65 1.50
CA LYS A 57 11.91 -1.75 2.66
C LYS A 57 10.63 -0.95 2.85
N TRP A 58 10.05 -0.42 1.78
CA TRP A 58 8.81 0.33 1.85
C TRP A 58 7.64 -0.58 2.27
N LEU A 59 7.50 -1.74 1.64
CA LEU A 59 6.45 -2.71 1.97
C LEU A 59 6.54 -3.21 3.40
N LYS A 60 7.76 -3.38 3.94
CA LYS A 60 7.98 -3.77 5.33
C LYS A 60 7.32 -2.79 6.31
N TRP A 61 7.31 -1.49 6.01
CA TRP A 61 6.62 -0.50 6.85
C TRP A 61 5.10 -0.62 6.77
N ARG A 62 4.55 -1.12 5.65
CA ARG A 62 3.11 -1.24 5.40
C ARG A 62 2.49 -2.55 5.88
N VAL A 63 3.25 -3.37 6.59
CA VAL A 63 2.79 -4.64 7.17
C VAL A 63 3.20 -4.73 8.63
N PHE A 64 2.44 -5.47 9.43
CA PHE A 64 2.83 -5.75 10.81
C PHE A 64 4.11 -6.62 10.84
N PRO A 65 4.98 -6.48 11.85
CA PRO A 65 6.18 -7.32 11.97
C PRO A 65 5.83 -8.81 12.09
N GLU A 66 6.62 -9.67 11.46
CA GLU A 66 6.47 -11.12 11.57
C GLU A 66 6.67 -11.63 13.01
N THR A 67 7.47 -10.92 13.81
CA THR A 67 7.73 -11.22 15.22
C THR A 67 6.66 -10.70 16.18
N ARG A 68 5.56 -10.12 15.68
CA ARG A 68 4.49 -9.58 16.51
C ARG A 68 3.79 -10.72 17.27
N VAL A 69 3.56 -10.53 18.57
CA VAL A 69 2.98 -11.57 19.46
C VAL A 69 1.67 -12.16 18.92
N ASN A 70 0.82 -11.34 18.30
CA ASN A 70 -0.44 -11.76 17.71
C ASN A 70 -0.42 -11.85 16.17
N ALA A 71 0.74 -12.11 15.56
CA ALA A 71 0.88 -12.21 14.11
C ALA A 71 -0.03 -13.30 13.50
N ASP A 72 -0.14 -14.46 14.12
CA ASP A 72 -0.97 -15.57 13.61
C ASP A 72 -2.46 -15.24 13.60
N GLU A 73 -2.94 -14.52 14.64
CA GLU A 73 -4.33 -14.03 14.70
C GLU A 73 -4.62 -13.02 13.59
N LEU A 74 -3.67 -12.10 13.34
CA LEU A 74 -3.77 -11.13 12.26
C LEU A 74 -3.77 -11.81 10.88
N LEU A 75 -2.91 -12.80 10.68
CA LEU A 75 -2.89 -13.58 9.44
C LEU A 75 -4.21 -14.33 9.24
N ALA A 76 -4.73 -14.98 10.28
CA ALA A 76 -6.01 -15.68 10.24
C ALA A 76 -7.18 -14.73 9.90
N ALA A 77 -7.20 -13.53 10.51
CA ALA A 77 -8.21 -12.50 10.19
C ALA A 77 -8.14 -12.01 8.73
N LEU A 78 -6.96 -12.06 8.12
CA LEU A 78 -6.76 -11.77 6.69
C LEU A 78 -7.01 -12.99 5.78
N GLY A 79 -7.27 -14.17 6.35
CA GLY A 79 -7.41 -15.43 5.63
C GLY A 79 -6.10 -15.95 5.05
N LEU A 80 -4.98 -15.71 5.72
CA LEU A 80 -3.63 -16.12 5.31
C LEU A 80 -3.08 -17.18 6.28
N ASN A 81 -2.44 -18.22 5.72
CA ASN A 81 -1.87 -19.34 6.50
C ASN A 81 -0.37 -19.17 6.77
N SER A 82 0.26 -18.15 6.18
CA SER A 82 1.70 -17.90 6.30
C SER A 82 1.98 -16.43 6.07
N TYR A 83 3.04 -15.94 6.71
CA TYR A 83 3.46 -14.56 6.57
C TYR A 83 3.97 -14.28 5.14
N ASN A 84 3.24 -13.45 4.39
CA ASN A 84 3.64 -13.00 3.06
C ASN A 84 3.28 -11.52 2.91
N ARG A 85 4.30 -10.66 2.80
CA ARG A 85 4.12 -9.19 2.78
C ARG A 85 3.19 -8.74 1.67
N TRP A 86 3.36 -9.28 0.47
CA TRP A 86 2.51 -8.95 -0.67
C TRP A 86 1.07 -9.40 -0.48
N ALA A 87 0.84 -10.59 0.07
CA ALA A 87 -0.50 -11.08 0.36
C ALA A 87 -1.19 -10.19 1.42
N ILE A 88 -0.47 -9.79 2.46
CA ILE A 88 -0.95 -8.87 3.49
C ILE A 88 -1.32 -7.52 2.84
N VAL A 89 -0.40 -6.91 2.08
CA VAL A 89 -0.63 -5.61 1.41
C VAL A 89 -1.83 -5.66 0.46
N ARG A 90 -2.04 -6.76 -0.27
CA ARG A 90 -3.23 -6.92 -1.12
C ARG A 90 -4.54 -6.99 -0.35
N LYS A 91 -4.51 -7.47 0.89
CA LYS A 91 -5.70 -7.56 1.76
C LYS A 91 -5.95 -6.26 2.52
N THR A 92 -4.90 -5.54 2.91
CA THR A 92 -4.98 -4.35 3.76
C THR A 92 -4.82 -3.05 2.99
N HIS A 93 -4.48 -3.09 1.70
CA HIS A 93 -4.04 -1.94 0.93
C HIS A 93 -2.84 -1.18 1.54
N GLY A 94 -2.10 -1.83 2.44
CA GLY A 94 -0.97 -1.19 3.13
C GLY A 94 -1.35 -0.02 4.04
N VAL A 95 -2.62 0.07 4.47
CA VAL A 95 -3.08 1.13 5.38
C VAL A 95 -2.35 1.06 6.72
N MET A 96 -2.07 2.22 7.29
CA MET A 96 -1.47 2.33 8.62
C MET A 96 -2.36 3.13 9.57
N ALA A 97 -2.13 2.97 10.87
CA ALA A 97 -2.82 3.79 11.87
C ALA A 97 -2.27 5.23 11.92
N ASP A 98 -0.99 5.41 11.58
CA ASP A 98 -0.25 6.66 11.79
C ASP A 98 -0.27 7.61 10.57
N ASP A 99 -0.70 7.13 9.39
CA ASP A 99 -0.86 7.95 8.18
C ASP A 99 -2.09 7.54 7.38
N GLU A 100 -2.42 8.32 6.35
CA GLU A 100 -3.54 8.08 5.43
C GLU A 100 -3.04 7.66 4.04
N ILE A 101 -1.86 7.02 4.00
CA ILE A 101 -1.30 6.47 2.77
C ILE A 101 -1.77 5.04 2.59
N TRP A 102 -2.17 4.71 1.37
CA TRP A 102 -2.61 3.38 1.00
C TRP A 102 -2.35 3.09 -0.47
N LEU A 103 -2.51 1.83 -0.89
CA LEU A 103 -2.27 1.38 -2.26
C LEU A 103 -3.58 1.04 -2.95
N ARG A 104 -3.83 1.67 -4.11
CA ARG A 104 -4.95 1.31 -4.97
C ARG A 104 -4.43 0.53 -6.17
N PHE A 105 -4.80 -0.74 -6.26
CA PHE A 105 -4.38 -1.58 -7.38
C PHE A 105 -5.12 -1.22 -8.66
N LYS A 106 -4.44 -1.41 -9.79
CA LYS A 106 -5.01 -1.07 -11.09
C LYS A 106 -6.28 -1.89 -11.35
N GLY A 107 -7.36 -1.18 -11.65
CA GLY A 107 -8.70 -1.74 -11.87
C GLY A 107 -9.63 -1.61 -10.67
N GLU A 108 -9.14 -1.15 -9.52
CA GLU A 108 -9.96 -0.84 -8.35
C GLU A 108 -10.55 0.57 -8.43
N THR A 109 -11.73 0.75 -7.83
CA THR A 109 -12.41 2.04 -7.71
C THR A 109 -12.58 2.46 -6.24
N LEU A 110 -11.83 1.82 -5.35
CA LEU A 110 -11.85 2.10 -3.92
C LEU A 110 -11.43 3.55 -3.65
N LYS A 111 -11.90 4.07 -2.52
CA LYS A 111 -11.54 5.37 -1.95
C LYS A 111 -11.02 5.18 -0.53
N HIS A 112 -10.38 6.21 0.03
CA HIS A 112 -9.87 6.19 1.40
C HIS A 112 -10.92 5.75 2.42
N ARG A 113 -12.17 6.17 2.25
CA ARG A 113 -13.29 5.78 3.12
C ARG A 113 -13.57 4.28 3.20
N ASP A 114 -13.14 3.52 2.18
CA ASP A 114 -13.39 2.08 2.06
C ASP A 114 -12.29 1.27 2.76
N VAL A 115 -11.10 1.85 2.94
CA VAL A 115 -9.91 1.15 3.46
C VAL A 115 -9.40 1.69 4.80
N THR A 116 -9.78 2.91 5.18
CA THR A 116 -9.25 3.57 6.37
C THR A 116 -9.58 2.82 7.67
N LEU A 117 -8.59 2.72 8.57
CA LEU A 117 -8.75 2.14 9.90
C LEU A 117 -9.55 3.06 10.84
N ARG A 118 -9.59 4.38 10.54
CA ARG A 118 -10.18 5.42 11.40
C ARG A 118 -11.44 6.00 10.77
N LYS A 119 -12.36 5.13 10.34
CA LYS A 119 -13.58 5.54 9.62
C LYS A 119 -14.44 6.52 10.41
N SER A 120 -14.58 6.32 11.72
CA SER A 120 -15.34 7.21 12.60
C SER A 120 -14.73 8.61 12.75
N LEU A 121 -13.40 8.74 12.58
CA LEU A 121 -12.71 10.04 12.66
C LEU A 121 -12.92 10.86 11.38
N TYR A 122 -12.74 10.23 10.22
CA TYR A 122 -12.76 10.92 8.93
C TYR A 122 -14.14 10.96 8.27
N TYR A 123 -15.00 10.02 8.60
CA TYR A 123 -16.32 9.84 8.00
C TYR A 123 -17.37 9.47 9.07
N PRO A 124 -17.61 10.33 10.07
CA PRO A 124 -18.46 10.03 11.23
C PRO A 124 -19.90 9.68 10.86
N ASP A 125 -20.41 10.22 9.74
CA ASP A 125 -21.77 9.96 9.26
C ASP A 125 -21.89 8.72 8.38
N SER A 126 -20.78 8.00 8.13
CA SER A 126 -20.86 6.75 7.38
C SER A 126 -21.46 5.66 8.26
N PRO A 127 -22.47 4.92 7.80
CA PRO A 127 -23.00 3.80 8.55
C PRO A 127 -21.86 2.81 8.86
N SER A 128 -21.73 2.46 10.15
CA SER A 128 -20.90 1.35 10.58
C SER A 128 -21.38 0.10 9.84
N ILE A 129 -20.44 -0.58 9.19
CA ILE A 129 -20.70 -1.89 8.56
C ILE A 129 -20.68 -2.95 9.67
#